data_AF-A0A9X8VJ38-F1
#
_entry.id   AF-A0A9X8VJ38-F1
#
_cell.length_a   1.000
_cell.length_b   1.000
_cell.length_c   1.000
_cell.angle_alpha   90.00
_cell.angle_beta   90.00
_cell.angle_gamma   90.00
#
_symmetry.space_group_name_H-M   'P 1'
#
loop_
_entity.id
_entity.type
_entity.pdbx_description
1 polymer ?
#
loop_
_entity_poly.entity_id
_entity_poly.type
_entity_poly.pdbx_seq_one_letter_code
_entity_poly.pdbx_strand_id
1 'polypeptide(L)'
;YGIGVTRVVAAAIEQNHDERGIIWPDAIAPFQVAILPMNMHKSFRVQALAEELYNTLRSHGIDVILDDRKERPGVMFADMELIGVPHSIVIGDRNLDNEEIEYKNRRVGE
;
A
#
# COMPACT_ATOMS: atom_id res chain seq x y z
N TYR A 1 26.80 -24.08 -1.12
CA TYR A 1 26.92 -22.64 -0.86
C TYR A 1 25.52 -22.11 -0.61
N GLY A 2 25.15 -21.85 0.65
CA GLY A 2 23.83 -21.29 0.98
C GLY A 2 23.96 -19.84 1.37
N ILE A 3 23.44 -18.92 0.55
CA ILE A 3 23.14 -17.57 1.01
C ILE A 3 21.86 -17.73 1.84
N GLY A 4 21.96 -17.58 3.17
CA GLY A 4 20.80 -17.72 4.05
C GLY A 4 19.69 -16.74 3.65
N VAL A 5 18.44 -17.21 3.60
CA VAL A 5 17.27 -16.41 3.18
C VAL A 5 17.18 -15.08 3.95
N THR A 6 17.52 -15.11 5.25
CA THR A 6 17.56 -13.91 6.11
C THR A 6 18.56 -12.86 5.61
N ARG A 7 19.70 -13.27 5.04
CA ARG A 7 20.69 -12.34 4.47
C ARG A 7 20.21 -11.74 3.15
N VAL A 8 19.41 -12.47 2.38
CA VAL A 8 18.82 -11.94 1.14
C VAL A 8 17.84 -10.81 1.46
N VAL A 9 16.96 -11.02 2.44
CA VAL A 9 16.00 -9.98 2.88
C VAL A 9 16.75 -8.76 3.42
N ALA A 10 17.73 -8.97 4.32
CA ALA A 10 18.51 -7.87 4.88
C ALA A 10 19.26 -7.08 3.80
N ALA A 11 19.93 -7.77 2.86
CA ALA A 11 20.65 -7.13 1.76
C ALA A 11 19.72 -6.40 0.78
N ALA A 12 18.49 -6.90 0.58
CA ALA A 12 17.50 -6.23 -0.25
C ALA A 12 17.06 -4.90 0.38
N ILE A 13 16.78 -4.87 1.69
CA ILE A 13 16.44 -3.65 2.43
C ILE A 13 17.61 -2.66 2.41
N GLU A 14 18.81 -3.12 2.76
CA GLU A 14 20.01 -2.26 2.85
C GLU A 14 20.31 -1.58 1.50
N GLN A 15 20.12 -2.29 0.39
CA GLN A 15 20.33 -1.74 -0.95
C GLN A 15 19.15 -0.92 -1.50
N ASN A 16 17.94 -1.07 -0.94
CA ASN A 16 16.73 -0.43 -1.45
C ASN A 16 15.90 0.17 -0.31
N HIS A 17 16.26 1.40 0.09
CA HIS A 17 15.52 2.19 1.05
C HIS A 17 15.72 3.68 0.76
N ASP A 18 14.89 4.51 1.36
CA ASP A 18 15.07 5.97 1.43
C ASP A 18 14.76 6.46 2.86
N GLU A 19 14.66 7.77 3.05
CA GLU A 19 14.35 8.38 4.35
C GLU A 19 12.97 7.99 4.92
N ARG A 20 12.06 7.50 4.08
CA ARG A 20 10.67 7.15 4.42
C ARG A 20 10.50 5.65 4.72
N GLY A 21 11.49 4.82 4.38
CA GLY A 21 11.51 3.40 4.74
C GLY A 21 11.97 2.48 3.62
N ILE A 22 11.45 1.25 3.61
CA ILE A 22 11.90 0.19 2.72
C ILE A 22 11.34 0.39 1.30
N ILE A 23 12.13 0.03 0.27
CA ILE A 23 11.68 -0.08 -1.12
C ILE A 23 11.88 -1.51 -1.57
N TRP A 24 10.83 -2.33 -1.55
CA TRP A 24 10.95 -3.74 -1.92
C TRP A 24 11.13 -3.94 -3.43
N PRO A 25 11.89 -4.97 -3.86
CA PRO A 25 11.67 -5.62 -5.14
C PRO A 25 10.29 -6.31 -5.13
N ASP A 26 9.52 -6.17 -6.20
CA ASP A 26 8.13 -6.66 -6.29
C ASP A 26 7.98 -8.14 -5.93
N ALA A 27 8.97 -8.97 -6.28
CA ALA A 27 8.96 -10.41 -6.04
C ALA A 27 9.05 -10.82 -4.55
N ILE A 28 9.49 -9.92 -3.67
CA ILE A 28 9.67 -10.20 -2.25
C ILE A 28 8.96 -9.17 -1.34
N ALA A 29 8.15 -8.30 -1.93
CA ALA A 29 7.35 -7.36 -1.15
C ALA A 29 6.32 -8.12 -0.29
N PRO A 30 6.05 -7.66 0.95
CA PRO A 30 5.10 -8.33 1.85
C PRO A 30 3.66 -8.27 1.34
N PHE A 31 3.34 -7.20 0.60
CA PHE A 31 2.09 -7.02 -0.14
C PHE A 31 2.45 -6.33 -1.46
N GLN A 32 1.63 -6.52 -2.49
CA GLN A 32 1.82 -5.84 -3.77
C GLN A 32 1.09 -4.49 -3.79
N VAL A 33 -0.13 -4.45 -3.23
CA VAL A 33 -0.97 -3.25 -3.23
C VAL A 33 -1.45 -2.91 -1.81
N ALA A 34 -1.39 -1.65 -1.43
CA ALA A 34 -2.04 -1.09 -0.25
C ALA A 34 -3.25 -0.25 -0.67
N ILE A 35 -4.40 -0.48 -0.06
CA ILE A 35 -5.59 0.36 -0.22
C ILE A 35 -5.73 1.21 1.03
N LEU A 36 -5.77 2.53 0.84
CA LEU A 36 -5.80 3.56 1.87
C LEU A 36 -7.14 4.31 1.79
N PRO A 37 -8.20 3.82 2.45
CA PRO A 37 -9.53 4.45 2.46
C PRO A 37 -9.60 5.60 3.49
N MET A 38 -9.59 6.83 3.01
CA MET A 38 -9.62 8.04 3.82
C MET A 38 -10.99 8.24 4.46
N ASN A 39 -11.03 8.31 5.80
CA ASN A 39 -12.26 8.45 6.57
C ASN A 39 -13.32 7.37 6.27
N MET A 40 -12.90 6.13 6.00
CA MET A 40 -13.77 4.99 5.69
C MET A 40 -14.98 4.88 6.63
N HIS A 41 -14.76 5.07 7.93
CA HIS A 41 -15.79 5.00 8.98
C HIS A 41 -16.86 6.11 8.92
N LYS A 42 -16.69 7.14 8.09
CA LYS A 42 -17.64 8.24 7.89
C LYS A 42 -18.28 8.24 6.51
N SER A 43 -17.67 7.57 5.53
CA SER A 43 -18.13 7.57 4.15
C SER A 43 -18.43 6.15 3.67
N PHE A 44 -19.72 5.89 3.47
CA PHE A 44 -20.19 4.65 2.86
C PHE A 44 -19.65 4.47 1.44
N ARG A 45 -19.46 5.57 0.67
CA ARG A 45 -18.91 5.53 -0.69
C ARG A 45 -17.47 5.04 -0.69
N VAL A 46 -16.64 5.60 0.21
CA VAL A 46 -15.24 5.19 0.38
C VAL A 46 -15.15 3.73 0.83
N GLN A 47 -15.96 3.34 1.82
CA GLN A 47 -16.00 1.97 2.31
C GLN A 47 -16.36 0.97 1.21
N ALA A 48 -17.47 1.21 0.50
CA ALA A 48 -17.96 0.30 -0.53
C ALA A 48 -16.92 0.11 -1.65
N LEU A 49 -16.31 1.20 -2.14
CA LEU A 49 -15.31 1.11 -3.19
C LEU A 49 -14.03 0.43 -2.72
N ALA A 50 -13.57 0.70 -1.48
CA ALA A 50 -12.37 0.08 -0.95
C ALA A 50 -12.54 -1.45 -0.78
N GLU A 51 -13.69 -1.89 -0.28
CA GLU A 51 -14.02 -3.31 -0.13
C GLU A 51 -14.18 -4.00 -1.51
N GLU A 52 -14.84 -3.34 -2.46
CA GLU A 52 -14.98 -3.84 -3.84
C GLU A 52 -13.61 -4.02 -4.51
N LEU A 53 -12.76 -3.00 -4.45
CA LEU A 53 -11.42 -3.03 -5.03
C LEU A 53 -10.54 -4.09 -4.37
N TYR A 54 -10.60 -4.19 -3.05
CA TYR A 54 -9.89 -5.22 -2.28
C TYR A 54 -10.26 -6.62 -2.78
N ASN A 55 -11.56 -6.93 -2.83
CA ASN A 55 -12.06 -8.23 -3.27
C ASN A 55 -11.70 -8.52 -4.74
N THR A 56 -11.81 -7.51 -5.61
CA THR A 56 -11.47 -7.61 -7.03
C THR A 56 -10.00 -7.99 -7.21
N LEU A 57 -9.08 -7.23 -6.60
CA LEU A 57 -7.64 -7.50 -6.71
C LEU A 57 -7.27 -8.87 -6.12
N ARG A 58 -7.86 -9.24 -4.97
CA ARG A 58 -7.66 -10.56 -4.37
C ARG A 58 -8.16 -11.69 -5.27
N SER A 59 -9.27 -11.50 -5.97
CA SER A 59 -9.79 -12.48 -6.95
C SER A 59 -8.84 -12.70 -8.15
N HIS A 60 -8.01 -11.70 -8.46
CA HIS A 60 -6.94 -11.79 -9.45
C HIS A 60 -5.62 -12.36 -8.89
N GLY A 61 -5.61 -12.80 -7.62
CA GLY A 61 -4.43 -13.36 -6.96
C GLY A 61 -3.39 -12.33 -6.54
N ILE A 62 -3.74 -11.05 -6.51
CA ILE A 62 -2.87 -9.97 -6.05
C ILE A 62 -2.87 -9.95 -4.53
N ASP A 63 -1.68 -9.82 -3.92
CA ASP A 63 -1.61 -9.66 -2.47
C ASP A 63 -1.85 -8.20 -2.07
N VAL A 64 -2.90 -7.99 -1.28
CA VAL A 64 -3.44 -6.66 -0.98
C VAL A 64 -3.59 -6.50 0.52
N ILE A 65 -3.13 -5.36 1.03
CA ILE A 65 -3.46 -4.88 2.37
C ILE A 65 -4.49 -3.76 2.27
N LEU A 66 -5.57 -3.87 3.05
CA LEU A 66 -6.56 -2.81 3.24
C LEU A 66 -6.30 -2.18 4.60
N ASP A 67 -5.98 -0.88 4.64
CA ASP A 67 -5.81 -0.15 5.90
C ASP A 67 -7.17 0.40 6.37
N ASP A 68 -7.94 -0.44 7.06
CA ASP A 68 -9.25 -0.11 7.62
C ASP A 68 -9.17 0.53 9.03
N ARG A 69 -7.96 0.85 9.49
CA ARG A 69 -7.73 1.43 10.82
C ARG A 69 -8.35 2.82 10.91
N LYS A 70 -8.85 3.16 12.10
CA LYS A 70 -9.38 4.51 12.40
C LYS A 70 -8.25 5.50 12.71
N GLU A 71 -7.30 5.61 11.79
CA GLU A 71 -6.13 6.49 11.92
C GLU A 71 -6.23 7.74 11.04
N ARG A 72 -5.33 8.69 11.29
CA ARG A 72 -5.24 9.89 10.45
C ARG A 72 -4.55 9.54 9.12
N PRO A 73 -4.95 10.16 7.99
CA PRO A 73 -4.32 9.94 6.69
C PRO A 73 -2.79 9.93 6.72
N GLY A 74 -2.18 10.95 7.35
CA GLY A 74 -0.72 11.05 7.45
C GLY A 74 -0.04 9.88 8.17
N VAL A 75 -0.72 9.26 9.14
CA VAL A 75 -0.21 8.06 9.85
C VAL A 75 -0.29 6.84 8.93
N MET A 76 -1.43 6.66 8.25
CA MET A 76 -1.60 5.56 7.30
C MET A 76 -0.55 5.61 6.18
N PHE A 77 -0.29 6.80 5.63
CA PHE A 77 0.75 7.00 4.63
C PHE A 77 2.14 6.66 5.16
N ALA A 78 2.52 7.21 6.31
CA ALA A 78 3.84 6.95 6.90
C ALA A 78 4.05 5.46 7.18
N ASP A 79 3.04 4.77 7.70
CA ASP A 79 3.13 3.33 7.98
C ASP A 79 3.29 2.51 6.70
N MET A 80 2.49 2.78 5.65
CA MET A 80 2.59 2.02 4.38
C MET A 80 3.90 2.29 3.64
N GLU A 81 4.42 3.52 3.70
CA GLU A 81 5.72 3.88 3.14
C GLU A 81 6.88 3.25 3.92
N LEU A 82 6.75 3.17 5.24
CA LEU A 82 7.72 2.52 6.11
C LEU A 82 7.78 1.01 5.84
N ILE A 83 6.61 0.36 5.73
CA ILE A 83 6.50 -1.06 5.35
C ILE A 83 7.03 -1.28 3.94
N GLY A 84 6.87 -0.30 3.04
CA GLY A 84 7.43 -0.31 1.70
C GLY A 84 6.54 -0.95 0.64
N VAL A 85 5.21 -0.96 0.81
CA VAL A 85 4.28 -1.59 -0.14
C VAL A 85 4.41 -0.92 -1.52
N PRO A 86 4.69 -1.67 -2.61
CA PRO A 86 5.07 -1.09 -3.90
C PRO A 86 4.01 -0.15 -4.51
N HIS A 87 2.75 -0.53 -4.44
CA HIS A 87 1.63 0.21 -5.01
C HIS A 87 0.67 0.63 -3.91
N SER A 88 0.31 1.91 -3.86
CA SER A 88 -0.69 2.43 -2.93
C SER A 88 -1.84 3.06 -3.71
N ILE A 89 -3.08 2.75 -3.33
CA ILE A 89 -4.30 3.32 -3.88
C ILE A 89 -5.01 4.07 -2.77
N VAL A 90 -5.19 5.37 -2.95
CA VAL A 90 -5.83 6.26 -1.99
C VAL A 90 -7.23 6.58 -2.46
N ILE A 91 -8.19 6.30 -1.59
CA ILE A 91 -9.62 6.51 -1.87
C ILE A 91 -10.13 7.53 -0.86
N GLY A 92 -10.68 8.65 -1.33
CA GLY A 92 -11.26 9.66 -0.45
C GLY A 92 -12.40 10.40 -1.14
N ASP A 93 -13.37 10.88 -0.36
CA ASP A 93 -14.59 11.50 -0.89
C ASP A 93 -14.32 12.60 -1.92
N ARG A 94 -13.33 13.47 -1.67
CA ARG A 94 -12.97 14.55 -2.58
C ARG A 94 -12.58 14.07 -3.97
N ASN A 95 -11.84 12.97 -4.07
CA ASN A 95 -11.41 12.42 -5.36
C ASN A 95 -12.59 11.68 -6.01
N LEU A 96 -13.42 11.01 -5.22
CA LEU A 96 -14.62 10.33 -5.71
C LEU A 96 -15.69 11.27 -6.25
N ASP A 97 -15.74 12.52 -5.79
CA ASP A 97 -16.62 13.53 -6.37
C ASP A 97 -16.24 13.88 -7.83
N ASN A 98 -14.99 13.63 -8.21
CA ASN A 98 -14.48 13.76 -9.58
C ASN A 98 -14.37 12.40 -10.31
N GLU A 99 -14.88 11.32 -9.71
CA GLU A 99 -14.70 9.94 -10.22
C GLU A 99 -13.22 9.50 -10.34
N GLU A 100 -12.37 10.05 -9.48
CA GLU A 100 -10.93 9.79 -9.47
C GLU A 100 -10.48 9.01 -8.22
N ILE A 101 -9.38 8.26 -8.37
CA ILE A 101 -8.61 7.67 -7.27
C ILE A 101 -7.15 8.08 -7.43
N GLU A 102 -6.44 8.24 -6.32
CA GLU A 102 -5.02 8.59 -6.34
C GLU A 102 -4.19 7.31 -6.25
N TYR A 103 -3.23 7.17 -7.15
CA TYR A 103 -2.28 6.06 -7.17
C TYR A 103 -0.89 6.58 -6.81
N LYS A 104 -0.15 5.81 -6.02
CA LYS A 104 1.25 6.08 -5.70
C LYS A 104 2.12 4.85 -5.88
N ASN A 105 3.32 5.06 -6.42
CA ASN A 105 4.37 4.06 -6.49
C ASN A 105 5.47 4.34 -5.47
N ARG A 106 5.76 3.36 -4.60
CA ARG A 106 6.76 3.52 -3.53
C ARG A 106 8.18 3.81 -4.04
N ARG A 107 8.55 3.30 -5.22
CA ARG A 107 9.90 3.45 -5.79
C ARG A 107 10.08 4.82 -6.46
N VAL A 108 9.05 5.33 -7.12
CA VAL A 108 9.13 6.59 -7.89
C VAL A 108 8.70 7.79 -7.05
N GLY A 109 7.85 7.59 -6.04
CA GLY A 109 7.31 8.65 -5.19
C GLY A 109 6.20 9.48 -5.86
N GLU A 110 5.82 9.12 -7.08
CA GLU A 110 4.66 9.63 -7.83
C GLU A 110 3.40 8.84 -7.51
#